data_AF-A0A850CD69-F1
#
_entry.id   AF-A0A850CD69-F1
#
_cell.length_a   1.000
_cell.length_b   1.000
_cell.length_c   1.000
_cell.angle_alpha   90.00
_cell.angle_beta   90.00
_cell.angle_gamma   90.00
#
_symmetry.space_group_name_H-M   'P 1'
#
loop_
_entity.id
_entity.type
_entity.pdbx_description
1 polymer ?
#
loop_
_entity_poly.entity_id
_entity_poly.type
_entity_poly.pdbx_seq_one_letter_code
_entity_poly.pdbx_strand_id
1 'polypeptide(L)'
;MTQARERARIRWARWAAAALAALTAALALPGTAHAADGPEADGVVIVGVPGLSWSDLDPDATPNLWDLAGTGASAAMSVRTLGSWTCPEAGWLSLGAGERAGGVAPRDAQCEAQSALPSPGDTGDGWAVEDWDAFIDVNSAYNYGARLGSLADALAEAALALETAAAEAEADGETAPEPNPGSCVAGIGDGAALAAADTEGRITYWAPGLDSLPDAMAACDVVIVDPGVVIGDTADNAPDTSTDYDQLGEDDTEVGTDATSAEDDPGEIEPETDPVRTAAAKAAATAIGQVRDHLPDTWRLIVAGVADASAPGSLHPVLYSGPGIEPGGLTSRTTGRDGYIQLTDLTATALAVVGADIPATVAGAPVTVLADPDHTAAAAVARGSDETAASAANADVSPNFYWTLSFVGVAVMLLAAHLVVGPDRFRRTARTVCIAFSAVPVAGIAAGIPPWWRADH
;
A
#
# COMPACT_ATOMS: atom_id res chain seq x y z
N MET A 1 -22.37 39.41 40.75
CA MET A 1 -21.87 39.02 39.40
C MET A 1 -21.25 37.61 39.33
N THR A 2 -21.01 36.92 40.45
CA THR A 2 -20.38 35.58 40.50
C THR A 2 -21.35 34.43 40.19
N GLN A 3 -22.56 34.42 40.77
CA GLN A 3 -23.55 33.36 40.51
C GLN A 3 -24.07 33.30 39.05
N ALA A 4 -24.13 34.44 38.34
CA ALA A 4 -24.59 34.47 36.96
C ALA A 4 -23.55 33.85 35.99
N ARG A 5 -22.25 34.05 36.28
CA ARG A 5 -21.15 33.45 35.51
C ARG A 5 -21.03 31.95 35.76
N GLU A 6 -21.33 31.50 36.97
CA GLU A 6 -21.33 30.07 37.34
C GLU A 6 -22.49 29.31 36.68
N ARG A 7 -23.70 29.88 36.68
CA ARG A 7 -24.86 29.31 35.95
C ARG A 7 -24.65 29.29 34.43
N ALA A 8 -23.97 30.28 33.87
CA ALA A 8 -23.62 30.30 32.44
C ALA A 8 -22.61 29.19 32.09
N ARG A 9 -21.59 28.97 32.93
CA ARG A 9 -20.60 27.89 32.76
C ARG A 9 -21.22 26.49 32.83
N ILE A 10 -22.13 26.27 33.78
CA ILE A 10 -22.85 24.97 33.92
C ILE A 10 -23.77 24.70 32.72
N ARG A 11 -24.39 25.74 32.15
CA ARG A 11 -25.20 25.59 30.93
C ARG A 11 -24.33 25.25 29.72
N TRP A 12 -23.19 25.93 29.54
CA TRP A 12 -22.24 25.63 28.46
C TRP A 12 -21.65 24.22 28.55
N ALA A 13 -21.29 23.76 29.76
CA ALA A 13 -20.80 22.39 29.97
C ALA A 13 -21.84 21.32 29.60
N ARG A 14 -23.13 21.57 29.87
CA ARG A 14 -24.24 20.68 29.48
C ARG A 14 -24.48 20.64 27.97
N TRP A 15 -24.38 21.77 27.29
CA TRP A 15 -24.48 21.83 25.82
C TRP A 15 -23.28 21.16 25.14
N ALA A 16 -22.07 21.35 25.68
CA ALA A 16 -20.87 20.68 25.19
C ALA A 16 -20.92 19.15 25.38
N ALA A 17 -21.40 18.67 26.53
CA ALA A 17 -21.60 17.24 26.77
C ALA A 17 -22.68 16.64 25.87
N ALA A 18 -23.77 17.37 25.61
CA ALA A 18 -24.83 16.93 24.70
C ALA A 18 -24.37 16.91 23.23
N ALA A 19 -23.55 17.87 22.81
CA ALA A 19 -22.96 17.90 21.48
C ALA A 19 -21.95 16.75 21.29
N LEU A 20 -21.14 16.45 22.30
CA LEU A 20 -20.21 15.32 22.28
C LEU A 20 -20.94 13.98 22.22
N ALA A 21 -22.01 13.81 23.01
CA ALA A 21 -22.85 12.61 23.01
C ALA A 21 -23.56 12.40 21.65
N ALA A 22 -24.03 13.48 21.02
CA ALA A 22 -24.63 13.44 19.69
C ALA A 22 -23.59 13.11 18.61
N LEU A 23 -22.36 13.62 18.72
CA LEU A 23 -21.26 13.26 17.82
C LEU A 23 -20.89 11.77 17.95
N THR A 24 -20.78 11.25 19.18
CA THR A 24 -20.50 9.83 19.42
C THR A 24 -21.63 8.91 18.95
N ALA A 25 -22.89 9.36 19.04
CA ALA A 25 -24.02 8.59 18.53
C ALA A 25 -24.09 8.61 17.00
N ALA A 26 -23.69 9.71 16.35
CA ALA A 26 -23.59 9.81 14.89
C ALA A 26 -22.43 8.98 14.33
N LEU A 27 -21.36 8.78 15.10
CA LEU A 27 -20.22 7.90 14.77
C LEU A 27 -20.48 6.41 15.05
N ALA A 28 -21.55 6.08 15.79
CA ALA A 28 -21.92 4.70 16.15
C ALA A 28 -23.08 4.13 15.32
N LEU A 29 -23.49 4.83 14.25
CA LEU A 29 -24.41 4.27 13.26
C LEU A 29 -23.66 3.13 12.55
N PRO A 30 -24.14 1.87 12.62
CA PRO A 30 -23.57 0.80 11.82
C PRO A 30 -23.66 1.23 10.35
N GLY A 31 -22.52 1.17 9.64
CA GLY A 31 -22.51 1.34 8.20
C GLY A 31 -23.53 0.37 7.62
N THR A 32 -24.43 0.87 6.77
CA THR A 32 -25.28 0.00 5.96
C THR A 32 -24.33 -0.89 5.17
N ALA A 33 -24.33 -2.20 5.46
CA ALA A 33 -23.72 -3.18 4.60
C ALA A 33 -24.22 -2.89 3.18
N HIS A 34 -23.30 -2.50 2.29
CA HIS A 34 -23.63 -2.50 0.88
C HIS A 34 -23.81 -3.96 0.54
N ALA A 35 -25.02 -4.35 0.15
CA ALA A 35 -25.15 -5.53 -0.67
C ALA A 35 -24.25 -5.26 -1.89
N ALA A 36 -23.27 -6.11 -2.13
CA ALA A 36 -22.50 -6.04 -3.36
C ALA A 36 -23.51 -6.02 -4.53
N ASP A 37 -23.44 -4.99 -5.37
CA ASP A 37 -23.97 -5.13 -6.72
C ASP A 37 -23.23 -6.33 -7.34
N GLY A 38 -23.87 -7.09 -8.23
CA GLY A 38 -23.27 -8.28 -8.83
C GLY A 38 -21.88 -8.03 -9.43
N PRO A 39 -21.12 -9.10 -9.76
CA PRO A 39 -19.72 -8.99 -10.18
C PRO A 39 -19.54 -7.95 -11.30
N GLU A 40 -18.50 -7.12 -11.18
CA GLU A 40 -18.19 -6.08 -12.15
C GLU A 40 -17.46 -6.63 -13.39
N ALA A 41 -16.85 -7.81 -13.25
CA ALA A 41 -16.18 -8.59 -14.30
C ALA A 41 -16.22 -10.09 -13.94
N ASP A 42 -15.94 -10.97 -14.91
CA ASP A 42 -15.90 -12.42 -14.68
C ASP A 42 -14.71 -12.84 -13.80
N GLY A 43 -13.67 -12.00 -13.72
CA GLY A 43 -12.47 -12.23 -12.94
C GLY A 43 -11.46 -11.10 -13.05
N VAL A 44 -10.39 -11.20 -12.25
CA VAL A 44 -9.28 -10.24 -12.24
C VAL A 44 -7.93 -10.93 -12.16
N VAL A 45 -6.99 -10.47 -12.98
CA VAL A 45 -5.57 -10.82 -12.87
C VAL A 45 -4.80 -9.67 -12.22
N ILE A 46 -4.04 -9.96 -11.18
CA ILE A 46 -3.14 -9.01 -10.52
C ILE A 46 -1.70 -9.45 -10.79
N VAL A 47 -0.96 -8.66 -11.57
CA VAL A 47 0.48 -8.85 -11.79
C VAL A 47 1.24 -7.94 -10.83
N GLY A 48 1.83 -8.53 -9.78
CA GLY A 48 2.64 -7.81 -8.81
C GLY A 48 4.12 -7.88 -9.18
N VAL A 49 4.79 -6.74 -9.29
CA VAL A 49 6.20 -6.66 -9.69
C VAL A 49 7.00 -5.91 -8.63
N PRO A 50 7.63 -6.60 -7.67
CA PRO A 50 8.50 -5.96 -6.69
C PRO A 50 9.56 -5.05 -7.36
N GLY A 51 9.73 -3.84 -6.85
CA GLY A 51 10.70 -2.86 -7.35
C GLY A 51 10.32 -2.12 -8.64
N LEU A 52 9.15 -2.41 -9.24
CA LEU A 52 8.66 -1.69 -10.42
C LEU A 52 8.42 -0.22 -10.08
N SER A 53 8.99 0.70 -10.84
CA SER A 53 8.90 2.14 -10.61
C SER A 53 8.36 2.86 -11.85
N TRP A 54 8.02 4.15 -11.70
CA TRP A 54 7.60 4.98 -12.82
C TRP A 54 8.67 5.16 -13.90
N SER A 55 9.96 5.09 -13.57
CA SER A 55 11.04 5.20 -14.55
C SER A 55 11.22 3.93 -15.40
N ASP A 56 10.57 2.83 -15.04
CA ASP A 56 10.54 1.59 -15.84
C ASP A 56 9.47 1.61 -16.92
N LEU A 57 8.56 2.59 -16.90
CA LEU A 57 7.53 2.77 -17.91
C LEU A 57 8.12 3.65 -19.01
N ASP A 58 8.55 3.02 -20.10
CA ASP A 58 9.26 3.66 -21.19
C ASP A 58 8.65 3.22 -22.54
N PRO A 59 8.41 4.16 -23.48
CA PRO A 59 7.75 3.84 -24.75
C PRO A 59 8.55 2.88 -25.64
N ASP A 60 9.87 2.85 -25.52
CA ASP A 60 10.75 2.05 -26.37
C ASP A 60 11.18 0.75 -25.65
N ALA A 61 11.52 0.83 -24.37
CA ALA A 61 12.01 -0.32 -23.59
C ALA A 61 10.90 -1.22 -23.07
N THR A 62 9.77 -0.66 -22.62
CA THR A 62 8.67 -1.41 -21.97
C THR A 62 7.30 -1.00 -22.53
N PRO A 63 7.08 -1.14 -23.85
CA PRO A 63 5.90 -0.61 -24.53
C PRO A 63 4.56 -1.13 -23.97
N ASN A 64 4.51 -2.36 -23.46
CA ASN A 64 3.30 -2.92 -22.86
C ASN A 64 2.88 -2.18 -21.57
N LEU A 65 3.86 -1.80 -20.75
CA LEU A 65 3.64 -1.04 -19.52
C LEU A 65 3.27 0.42 -19.85
N TRP A 66 3.97 1.01 -20.81
CA TRP A 66 3.69 2.36 -21.29
C TRP A 66 2.26 2.47 -21.86
N ASP A 67 1.85 1.51 -22.70
CA ASP A 67 0.50 1.47 -23.29
C ASP A 67 -0.59 1.32 -22.23
N LEU A 68 -0.41 0.44 -21.24
CA LEU A 68 -1.33 0.28 -20.11
C LEU A 68 -1.50 1.58 -19.31
N ALA A 69 -0.42 2.33 -19.11
CA ALA A 69 -0.47 3.62 -18.42
C ALA A 69 -1.27 4.69 -19.16
N GLY A 70 -1.42 4.59 -20.48
CA GLY A 70 -2.18 5.54 -21.29
C GLY A 70 -3.60 5.10 -21.62
N THR A 71 -3.84 3.79 -21.75
CA THR A 71 -5.14 3.23 -22.17
C THR A 71 -6.02 2.79 -21.01
N GLY A 72 -5.43 2.52 -19.85
CA GLY A 72 -6.13 2.23 -18.61
C GLY A 72 -6.13 3.41 -17.64
N ALA A 73 -6.52 3.11 -16.40
CA ALA A 73 -6.41 4.02 -15.28
C ALA A 73 -5.11 3.80 -14.51
N SER A 74 -4.52 4.85 -13.94
CA SER A 74 -3.24 4.75 -13.22
C SER A 74 -3.18 5.63 -11.97
N ALA A 75 -2.35 5.25 -11.01
CA ALA A 75 -2.07 6.03 -9.80
C ALA A 75 -0.71 5.68 -9.21
N ALA A 76 -0.18 6.57 -8.38
CA ALA A 76 0.93 6.26 -7.50
C ALA A 76 0.42 5.48 -6.27
N MET A 77 1.09 4.40 -5.93
CA MET A 77 0.70 3.48 -4.87
C MET A 77 1.73 3.47 -3.75
N SER A 78 1.26 3.64 -2.51
CA SER A 78 2.07 3.38 -1.33
C SER A 78 2.05 1.89 -1.02
N VAL A 79 3.23 1.26 -1.04
CA VAL A 79 3.42 -0.15 -0.67
C VAL A 79 3.70 -0.36 0.82
N ARG A 80 3.66 0.72 1.61
CA ARG A 80 4.13 0.74 3.01
C ARG A 80 3.47 -0.32 3.90
N THR A 81 4.30 -1.23 4.42
CA THR A 81 3.92 -2.25 5.40
C THR A 81 4.40 -1.88 6.81
N LEU A 82 5.06 -2.81 7.53
CA LEU A 82 5.56 -2.60 8.89
C LEU A 82 6.86 -1.79 8.92
N GLY A 83 7.70 -1.95 7.88
CA GLY A 83 9.00 -1.32 7.75
C GLY A 83 8.97 0.12 7.24
N SER A 84 10.16 0.70 7.18
CA SER A 84 10.49 1.98 6.55
C SER A 84 10.59 1.82 5.02
N TRP A 85 10.87 0.60 4.55
CA TRP A 85 10.64 0.10 3.19
C TRP A 85 9.92 -1.25 3.27
N THR A 86 9.31 -1.65 2.16
CA THR A 86 8.56 -2.89 2.01
C THR A 86 9.39 -3.90 1.25
N CYS A 87 9.77 -4.98 1.92
CA CYS A 87 10.37 -6.14 1.27
C CYS A 87 9.33 -6.95 0.49
N PRO A 88 9.74 -7.71 -0.55
CA PRO A 88 8.79 -8.42 -1.40
C PRO A 88 7.88 -9.39 -0.65
N GLU A 89 8.43 -10.19 0.26
CA GLU A 89 7.67 -11.09 1.15
C GLU A 89 6.54 -10.36 1.90
N ALA A 90 6.86 -9.21 2.53
CA ALA A 90 5.90 -8.39 3.25
C ALA A 90 4.84 -7.78 2.30
N GLY A 91 5.23 -7.40 1.08
CA GLY A 91 4.32 -6.89 0.05
C GLY A 91 3.29 -7.95 -0.36
N TRP A 92 3.73 -9.16 -0.67
CA TRP A 92 2.84 -10.27 -1.05
C TRP A 92 1.90 -10.69 0.09
N LEU A 93 2.43 -10.83 1.32
CA LEU A 93 1.60 -11.12 2.49
C LEU A 93 0.56 -10.02 2.76
N SER A 94 0.94 -8.75 2.57
CA SER A 94 0.00 -7.64 2.74
C SER A 94 -1.10 -7.63 1.68
N LEU A 95 -0.78 -8.02 0.45
CA LEU A 95 -1.76 -8.17 -0.63
C LEU A 95 -2.77 -9.29 -0.31
N GLY A 96 -2.31 -10.45 0.15
CA GLY A 96 -3.20 -11.56 0.55
C GLY A 96 -4.01 -11.28 1.81
N ALA A 97 -3.45 -10.50 2.76
CA ALA A 97 -4.13 -10.13 4.00
C ALA A 97 -5.12 -8.96 3.83
N GLY A 98 -4.89 -8.07 2.86
CA GLY A 98 -5.61 -6.80 2.74
C GLY A 98 -5.35 -5.82 3.88
N GLU A 99 -4.28 -6.02 4.64
CA GLU A 99 -3.77 -5.18 5.73
C GLU A 99 -2.24 -5.25 5.73
N ARG A 100 -1.57 -4.28 6.36
CA ARG A 100 -0.12 -4.27 6.51
C ARG A 100 0.37 -5.50 7.26
N ALA A 101 1.10 -6.35 6.54
CA ALA A 101 1.77 -7.52 7.05
C ALA A 101 3.30 -7.40 6.90
N GLY A 102 4.03 -8.12 7.74
CA GLY A 102 5.48 -8.32 7.65
C GLY A 102 5.83 -9.72 7.21
N GLY A 103 7.02 -9.85 6.62
CA GLY A 103 7.69 -11.13 6.41
C GLY A 103 8.31 -11.68 7.70
N VAL A 104 9.07 -12.78 7.60
CA VAL A 104 9.77 -13.36 8.76
C VAL A 104 11.02 -12.56 9.16
N ALA A 105 11.62 -11.85 8.20
CA ALA A 105 12.76 -10.99 8.47
C ALA A 105 12.39 -9.87 9.46
N PRO A 106 13.31 -9.47 10.37
CA PRO A 106 13.09 -8.32 11.23
C PRO A 106 12.74 -7.06 10.45
N ARG A 107 11.98 -6.17 11.07
CA ARG A 107 11.65 -4.86 10.50
C ARG A 107 12.95 -4.12 10.14
N ASP A 108 12.96 -3.51 8.96
CA ASP A 108 14.10 -2.71 8.45
C ASP A 108 15.39 -3.54 8.26
N ALA A 109 15.28 -4.87 8.18
CA ALA A 109 16.36 -5.71 7.70
C ALA A 109 16.51 -5.64 6.18
N GLN A 110 17.69 -6.00 5.68
CA GLN A 110 17.89 -6.19 4.25
C GLN A 110 16.85 -7.18 3.72
N CYS A 111 16.21 -6.82 2.61
CA CYS A 111 15.22 -7.68 2.01
C CYS A 111 15.85 -8.96 1.50
N GLU A 112 15.17 -10.08 1.76
CA GLU A 112 15.41 -11.30 1.01
C GLU A 112 15.13 -11.03 -0.47
N ALA A 113 15.98 -11.58 -1.33
CA ALA A 113 15.81 -11.49 -2.77
C ALA A 113 14.51 -12.20 -3.17
N GLN A 114 13.73 -11.61 -4.07
CA GLN A 114 12.47 -12.22 -4.56
C GLN A 114 12.71 -13.63 -5.13
N SER A 115 13.86 -13.85 -5.77
CA SER A 115 14.26 -15.15 -6.33
C SER A 115 14.59 -16.22 -5.29
N ALA A 116 14.74 -15.82 -4.03
CA ALA A 116 14.97 -16.72 -2.90
C ALA A 116 13.69 -17.09 -2.15
N LEU A 117 12.54 -16.47 -2.48
CA LEU A 117 11.27 -16.88 -1.89
C LEU A 117 11.00 -18.35 -2.20
N PRO A 118 10.69 -19.17 -1.18
CA PRO A 118 10.48 -20.59 -1.39
C PRO A 118 9.19 -20.83 -2.18
N SER A 119 9.26 -21.72 -3.18
CA SER A 119 8.05 -22.27 -3.79
C SER A 119 7.22 -23.01 -2.74
N PRO A 120 5.88 -23.00 -2.84
CA PRO A 120 5.03 -23.75 -1.92
C PRO A 120 5.27 -25.26 -2.05
N GLY A 121 5.09 -25.97 -0.93
CA GLY A 121 5.19 -27.42 -0.86
C GLY A 121 3.96 -28.12 -1.45
N ASP A 122 4.18 -29.18 -2.22
CA ASP A 122 3.11 -30.08 -2.70
C ASP A 122 2.63 -30.98 -1.56
N THR A 123 1.35 -30.85 -1.20
CA THR A 123 0.70 -31.63 -0.13
C THR A 123 0.02 -32.91 -0.63
N GLY A 124 -0.01 -33.13 -1.94
CA GLY A 124 -0.71 -34.22 -2.62
C GLY A 124 -2.15 -33.89 -3.03
N ASP A 125 -2.82 -33.03 -2.26
CA ASP A 125 -4.20 -32.57 -2.53
C ASP A 125 -4.26 -31.06 -2.86
N GLY A 126 -3.10 -30.42 -3.02
CA GLY A 126 -2.96 -28.98 -3.24
C GLY A 126 -1.57 -28.50 -2.83
N TRP A 127 -1.43 -27.20 -2.61
CA TRP A 127 -0.16 -26.57 -2.26
C TRP A 127 -0.24 -25.89 -0.89
N ALA A 128 0.89 -25.75 -0.20
CA ALA A 128 0.95 -24.98 1.04
C ALA A 128 2.26 -24.20 1.15
N VAL A 129 2.18 -22.98 1.68
CA VAL A 129 3.35 -22.18 2.04
C VAL A 129 4.04 -22.84 3.23
N GLU A 130 5.33 -23.14 3.09
CA GLU A 130 6.13 -23.69 4.19
C GLU A 130 6.30 -22.64 5.30
N ASP A 131 6.36 -23.11 6.56
CA ASP A 131 6.55 -22.26 7.75
C ASP A 131 5.50 -21.13 7.91
N TRP A 132 4.26 -21.32 7.43
CA TRP A 132 3.18 -20.33 7.54
C TRP A 132 2.94 -19.79 8.97
N ASP A 133 3.06 -20.67 9.97
CA ASP A 133 2.94 -20.31 11.38
C ASP A 133 3.95 -19.23 11.82
N ALA A 134 5.15 -19.20 11.21
CA ALA A 134 6.15 -18.17 11.52
C ALA A 134 5.69 -16.77 11.07
N PHE A 135 5.01 -16.68 9.91
CA PHE A 135 4.41 -15.42 9.46
C PHE A 135 3.30 -14.97 10.39
N ILE A 136 2.44 -15.89 10.82
CA ILE A 136 1.36 -15.61 11.78
C ILE A 136 1.96 -15.07 13.09
N ASP A 137 2.97 -15.76 13.62
CA ASP A 137 3.61 -15.38 14.88
C ASP A 137 4.22 -13.97 14.82
N VAL A 138 4.96 -13.66 13.75
CA VAL A 138 5.55 -12.32 13.55
C VAL A 138 4.45 -11.25 13.46
N ASN A 139 3.41 -11.48 12.67
CA ASN A 139 2.34 -10.50 12.46
C ASN A 139 1.46 -10.31 13.70
N SER A 140 1.33 -11.35 14.54
CA SER A 140 0.61 -11.26 15.82
C SER A 140 1.26 -10.31 16.83
N ALA A 141 2.55 -10.02 16.68
CA ALA A 141 3.29 -9.08 17.53
C ALA A 141 2.96 -7.61 17.24
N TYR A 142 2.33 -7.31 16.10
CA TYR A 142 2.03 -5.96 15.67
C TYR A 142 0.54 -5.61 15.78
N ASN A 143 0.25 -4.34 16.07
CA ASN A 143 -1.12 -3.85 16.30
C ASN A 143 -1.89 -3.51 15.02
N TYR A 144 -1.42 -3.94 13.84
CA TYR A 144 -2.14 -3.72 12.58
C TYR A 144 -3.31 -4.70 12.40
N GLY A 145 -3.29 -5.84 13.08
CA GLY A 145 -4.39 -6.81 13.03
C GLY A 145 -4.48 -7.57 11.72
N ALA A 146 -3.36 -7.71 10.99
CA ALA A 146 -3.30 -8.47 9.75
C ALA A 146 -3.72 -9.92 9.98
N ARG A 147 -4.80 -10.33 9.32
CA ARG A 147 -5.20 -11.74 9.19
C ARG A 147 -4.73 -12.22 7.83
N LEU A 148 -3.58 -12.92 7.83
CA LEU A 148 -2.97 -13.44 6.61
C LEU A 148 -3.95 -14.39 5.91
N GLY A 149 -3.99 -14.33 4.57
CA GLY A 149 -4.90 -15.15 3.75
C GLY A 149 -6.37 -14.72 3.74
N SER A 150 -6.69 -13.52 4.25
CA SER A 150 -8.06 -13.00 4.25
C SER A 150 -8.69 -12.92 2.84
N LEU A 151 -7.90 -12.69 1.79
CA LEU A 151 -8.39 -12.66 0.42
C LEU A 151 -8.94 -14.02 -0.03
N ALA A 152 -8.17 -15.09 0.18
CA ALA A 152 -8.58 -16.44 -0.20
C ALA A 152 -9.75 -16.95 0.66
N ASP A 153 -9.72 -16.70 1.97
CA ASP A 153 -10.84 -17.01 2.87
C ASP A 153 -12.12 -16.30 2.44
N ALA A 154 -12.07 -15.01 2.07
CA ALA A 154 -13.26 -14.26 1.66
C ALA A 154 -13.91 -14.81 0.38
N LEU A 155 -13.11 -15.26 -0.59
CA LEU A 155 -13.63 -15.90 -1.80
C LEU A 155 -14.20 -17.29 -1.50
N ALA A 156 -13.55 -18.07 -0.62
CA ALA A 156 -14.08 -19.35 -0.18
C ALA A 156 -15.42 -19.20 0.58
N GLU A 157 -15.54 -18.18 1.42
CA GLU A 157 -16.79 -17.82 2.12
C GLU A 157 -17.87 -17.40 1.12
N ALA A 158 -17.53 -16.60 0.10
CA ALA A 158 -18.46 -16.21 -0.96
C ALA A 158 -18.94 -17.42 -1.78
N ALA A 159 -18.05 -18.36 -2.10
CA ALA A 159 -18.39 -19.60 -2.79
C ALA A 159 -19.42 -20.42 -1.99
N LEU A 160 -19.17 -20.63 -0.70
CA LEU A 160 -20.09 -21.35 0.21
C LEU A 160 -21.44 -20.65 0.34
N ALA A 161 -21.46 -19.32 0.38
CA ALA A 161 -22.69 -18.54 0.44
C ALA A 161 -23.53 -18.72 -0.83
N LEU A 162 -22.90 -18.71 -2.01
CA LEU A 162 -23.57 -18.97 -3.29
C LEU A 162 -24.13 -20.39 -3.38
N GLU A 163 -23.36 -21.40 -2.95
CA GLU A 163 -23.84 -22.80 -2.90
C GLU A 163 -25.05 -22.95 -1.98
N THR A 164 -25.00 -22.32 -0.81
CA THR A 164 -26.10 -22.34 0.16
C THR A 164 -27.34 -21.65 -0.42
N ALA A 165 -27.18 -20.47 -1.02
CA ALA A 165 -28.26 -19.75 -1.67
C ALA A 165 -28.87 -20.53 -2.85
N ALA A 166 -28.05 -21.24 -3.63
CA ALA A 166 -28.51 -22.12 -4.71
C ALA A 166 -29.36 -23.29 -4.18
N ALA A 167 -28.91 -23.94 -3.11
CA ALA A 167 -29.64 -25.04 -2.48
C ALA A 167 -30.97 -24.58 -1.86
N GLU A 168 -31.00 -23.40 -1.23
CA GLU A 168 -32.21 -22.79 -0.68
C GLU A 168 -33.22 -22.43 -1.79
N ALA A 169 -32.76 -21.78 -2.86
CA ALA A 169 -33.60 -21.45 -4.00
C ALA A 169 -34.20 -22.70 -4.67
N GLU A 170 -33.41 -23.78 -4.83
CA GLU A 170 -33.91 -25.05 -5.34
C GLU A 170 -35.00 -25.64 -4.42
N ALA A 171 -34.80 -25.58 -3.10
CA ALA A 171 -35.76 -26.09 -2.12
C ALA A 171 -37.10 -25.32 -2.15
N ASP A 172 -37.06 -24.01 -2.41
CA ASP A 172 -38.24 -23.14 -2.48
C ASP A 172 -38.89 -23.11 -3.89
N GLY A 173 -38.29 -23.79 -4.87
CA GLY A 173 -38.76 -23.78 -6.26
C GLY A 173 -38.53 -22.44 -6.97
N GLU A 174 -37.57 -21.66 -6.47
CA GLU A 174 -37.09 -20.41 -7.06
C GLU A 174 -35.97 -20.69 -8.07
N THR A 175 -35.57 -19.66 -8.82
CA THR A 175 -34.44 -19.80 -9.75
C THR A 175 -33.16 -19.73 -8.94
N ALA A 176 -32.38 -20.81 -8.93
CA ALA A 176 -31.09 -20.82 -8.24
C ALA A 176 -30.14 -19.78 -8.85
N PRO A 177 -29.40 -19.01 -8.03
CA PRO A 177 -28.24 -18.28 -8.53
C PRO A 177 -27.32 -19.25 -9.26
N GLU A 178 -26.76 -18.82 -10.40
CA GLU A 178 -25.77 -19.64 -11.07
C GLU A 178 -24.52 -19.72 -10.17
N PRO A 179 -24.03 -20.93 -9.86
CA PRO A 179 -22.77 -21.05 -9.13
C PRO A 179 -21.67 -20.39 -9.95
N ASN A 180 -20.79 -19.65 -9.30
CA ASN A 180 -19.54 -19.20 -9.90
C ASN A 180 -18.50 -20.30 -9.63
N PRO A 181 -18.20 -21.20 -10.59
CA PRO A 181 -17.36 -22.37 -10.34
C PRO A 181 -15.87 -22.05 -10.10
N GLY A 182 -15.50 -20.78 -9.90
CA GLY A 182 -14.12 -20.33 -9.71
C GLY A 182 -13.88 -19.38 -8.55
N SER A 183 -14.71 -19.30 -7.51
CA SER A 183 -14.44 -18.38 -6.39
C SER A 183 -13.26 -18.85 -5.50
N CYS A 184 -12.05 -18.53 -5.94
CA CYS A 184 -10.78 -18.83 -5.28
C CYS A 184 -9.67 -17.89 -5.76
N VAL A 185 -8.51 -17.96 -5.09
CA VAL A 185 -7.29 -17.30 -5.55
C VAL A 185 -6.33 -18.33 -6.14
N ALA A 186 -5.89 -18.09 -7.36
CA ALA A 186 -4.77 -18.82 -7.96
C ALA A 186 -3.48 -18.00 -7.84
N GLY A 187 -2.36 -18.65 -7.51
CA GLY A 187 -1.03 -18.05 -7.53
C GLY A 187 -0.19 -18.57 -8.69
N ILE A 188 0.46 -17.69 -9.45
CA ILE A 188 1.46 -18.05 -10.46
C ILE A 188 2.80 -17.42 -10.08
N GLY A 189 3.80 -18.24 -9.75
CA GLY A 189 5.09 -17.81 -9.22
C GLY A 189 5.16 -17.84 -7.69
N ASP A 190 6.38 -17.74 -7.15
CA ASP A 190 6.65 -17.99 -5.73
C ASP A 190 6.10 -16.88 -4.82
N GLY A 191 6.24 -15.61 -5.21
CA GLY A 191 5.65 -14.49 -4.46
C GLY A 191 4.13 -14.51 -4.46
N ALA A 192 3.52 -14.91 -5.59
CA ALA A 192 2.07 -15.04 -5.70
C ALA A 192 1.51 -16.12 -4.76
N ALA A 193 2.29 -17.14 -4.40
CA ALA A 193 1.89 -18.17 -3.44
C ALA A 193 1.58 -17.57 -2.06
N LEU A 194 2.39 -16.62 -1.59
CA LEU A 194 2.18 -15.94 -0.31
C LEU A 194 0.88 -15.13 -0.27
N ALA A 195 0.50 -14.51 -1.39
CA ALA A 195 -0.72 -13.71 -1.50
C ALA A 195 -1.97 -14.58 -1.76
N ALA A 196 -1.82 -15.74 -2.40
CA ALA A 196 -2.90 -16.66 -2.73
C ALA A 196 -3.25 -17.66 -1.62
N ALA A 197 -2.39 -17.79 -0.60
CA ALA A 197 -2.62 -18.68 0.53
C ALA A 197 -3.83 -18.27 1.38
N ASP A 198 -4.56 -19.26 1.89
CA ASP A 198 -5.62 -19.11 2.89
C ASP A 198 -5.07 -18.86 4.29
N THR A 199 -5.95 -18.70 5.29
CA THR A 199 -5.51 -18.42 6.66
C THR A 199 -4.67 -19.53 7.30
N GLU A 200 -4.68 -20.74 6.74
CA GLU A 200 -3.84 -21.86 7.16
C GLU A 200 -2.66 -22.12 6.22
N GLY A 201 -2.38 -21.20 5.29
CA GLY A 201 -1.24 -21.28 4.40
C GLY A 201 -1.45 -22.21 3.20
N ARG A 202 -2.67 -22.72 2.97
CA ARG A 202 -2.97 -23.61 1.83
C ARG A 202 -3.38 -22.80 0.61
N ILE A 203 -3.09 -23.33 -0.57
CA ILE A 203 -3.35 -22.65 -1.85
C ILE A 203 -4.18 -23.57 -2.74
N THR A 204 -5.31 -23.06 -3.23
CA THR A 204 -6.23 -23.80 -4.10
C THR A 204 -5.61 -24.17 -5.43
N TYR A 205 -4.94 -23.21 -6.06
CA TYR A 205 -4.26 -23.41 -7.34
C TYR A 205 -2.91 -22.69 -7.30
N TRP A 206 -1.83 -23.41 -7.60
CA TRP A 206 -0.52 -22.81 -7.81
C TRP A 206 0.17 -23.42 -9.02
N ALA A 207 0.89 -22.57 -9.76
CA ALA A 207 1.79 -22.98 -10.81
C ALA A 207 3.07 -22.12 -10.82
N PRO A 208 4.22 -22.68 -11.24
CA PRO A 208 5.48 -21.94 -11.23
C PRO A 208 5.62 -20.89 -12.35
N GLY A 209 4.74 -20.89 -13.35
CA GLY A 209 4.92 -20.04 -14.53
C GLY A 209 3.66 -19.78 -15.34
N LEU A 210 3.76 -18.79 -16.23
CA LEU A 210 2.65 -18.22 -16.99
C LEU A 210 2.00 -19.17 -18.00
N ASP A 211 2.65 -20.27 -18.37
CA ASP A 211 2.04 -21.27 -19.27
C ASP A 211 0.74 -21.87 -18.70
N SER A 212 0.58 -21.81 -17.37
CA SER A 212 -0.62 -22.26 -16.64
C SER A 212 -1.68 -21.18 -16.45
N LEU A 213 -1.48 -19.96 -16.96
CA LEU A 213 -2.43 -18.85 -16.79
C LEU A 213 -3.85 -19.17 -17.29
N PRO A 214 -4.05 -19.80 -18.47
CA PRO A 214 -5.40 -20.17 -18.91
C PRO A 214 -6.09 -21.16 -17.97
N ASP A 215 -5.34 -22.13 -17.44
CA ASP A 215 -5.87 -23.12 -16.50
C ASP A 215 -6.20 -22.49 -15.14
N ALA A 216 -5.37 -21.53 -14.69
CA ALA A 216 -5.61 -20.75 -13.48
C ALA A 216 -6.90 -19.92 -13.58
N MET A 217 -7.11 -19.20 -14.69
CA MET A 217 -8.34 -18.40 -14.91
C MET A 217 -9.58 -19.27 -15.15
N ALA A 218 -9.41 -20.51 -15.60
CA ALA A 218 -10.50 -21.47 -15.69
C ALA A 218 -10.88 -22.06 -14.31
N ALA A 219 -9.94 -22.06 -13.36
CA ALA A 219 -10.12 -22.63 -12.03
C ALA A 219 -10.53 -21.60 -10.98
N CYS A 220 -10.00 -20.38 -11.06
CA CYS A 220 -10.20 -19.30 -10.09
C CYS A 220 -10.59 -17.98 -10.79
N ASP A 221 -11.31 -17.10 -10.11
CA ASP A 221 -11.77 -15.78 -10.56
C ASP A 221 -10.83 -14.63 -10.13
N VAL A 222 -9.93 -14.90 -9.17
CA VAL A 222 -8.79 -14.05 -8.85
C VAL A 222 -7.49 -14.80 -9.14
N VAL A 223 -6.65 -14.25 -10.02
CA VAL A 223 -5.33 -14.81 -10.33
C VAL A 223 -4.24 -13.79 -9.98
N ILE A 224 -3.33 -14.17 -9.09
CA ILE A 224 -2.16 -13.37 -8.73
C ILE A 224 -0.94 -13.93 -9.46
N VAL A 225 -0.19 -13.04 -10.11
CA VAL A 225 0.97 -13.37 -10.92
C VAL A 225 2.19 -12.64 -10.37
N ASP A 226 3.22 -13.41 -10.06
CA ASP A 226 4.57 -12.95 -9.78
C ASP A 226 5.47 -13.29 -10.98
N PRO A 227 5.78 -12.31 -11.86
CA PRO A 227 6.69 -12.51 -12.97
C PRO A 227 8.16 -12.30 -12.58
N GLY A 228 8.46 -12.03 -11.30
CA GLY A 228 9.78 -11.68 -10.78
C GLY A 228 9.93 -10.21 -10.36
N VAL A 229 11.17 -9.80 -10.09
CA VAL A 229 11.55 -8.50 -9.47
C VAL A 229 12.31 -7.58 -10.44
N VAL A 230 12.19 -6.27 -10.26
CA VAL A 230 12.85 -5.21 -11.08
C VAL A 230 13.98 -4.49 -10.31
N ILE A 231 14.68 -5.20 -9.42
CA ILE A 231 15.89 -4.73 -8.72
C ILE A 231 16.90 -5.86 -8.64
N GLY A 232 18.19 -5.51 -8.69
CA GLY A 232 19.35 -6.40 -8.71
C GLY A 232 19.27 -7.53 -7.70
N ASP A 233 18.79 -8.67 -8.17
CA ASP A 233 19.05 -9.99 -7.61
C ASP A 233 20.51 -10.35 -7.90
N THR A 234 21.44 -9.69 -7.24
CA THR A 234 22.81 -10.21 -7.21
C THR A 234 22.81 -11.36 -6.21
N ALA A 235 22.93 -12.58 -6.74
CA ALA A 235 23.30 -13.80 -6.03
C ALA A 235 24.56 -13.67 -5.13
N ASP A 236 25.27 -12.53 -5.19
CA ASP A 236 26.29 -12.13 -4.23
C ASP A 236 25.63 -11.58 -2.95
N ASN A 237 25.15 -12.54 -2.16
CA ASN A 237 25.01 -12.43 -0.71
C ASN A 237 26.30 -11.86 -0.11
N ALA A 238 26.45 -10.54 -0.03
CA ALA A 238 27.26 -9.96 1.02
C ALA A 238 26.33 -9.90 2.24
N PRO A 239 26.37 -10.87 3.17
CA PRO A 239 25.70 -10.69 4.44
C PRO A 239 26.39 -9.51 5.10
N ASP A 240 25.75 -8.33 5.08
CA ASP A 240 26.11 -7.32 6.05
C ASP A 240 25.49 -7.69 7.38
N THR A 241 26.02 -8.76 7.99
CA THR A 241 25.79 -9.09 9.39
C THR A 241 26.51 -8.11 10.33
N SER A 242 27.00 -6.95 9.84
CA SER A 242 27.68 -5.96 10.67
C SER A 242 26.83 -4.74 11.01
N THR A 243 25.66 -4.55 10.37
CA THR A 243 24.71 -3.55 10.88
C THR A 243 23.87 -4.16 12.00
N ASP A 244 24.47 -4.17 13.19
CA ASP A 244 23.79 -4.37 14.46
C ASP A 244 22.85 -3.18 14.71
N TYR A 245 21.59 -3.32 14.30
CA TYR A 245 20.57 -2.28 14.48
C TYR A 245 20.20 -2.04 15.95
N ASP A 246 20.66 -2.88 16.88
CA ASP A 246 20.58 -2.59 18.32
C ASP A 246 21.52 -1.43 18.72
N GLN A 247 22.47 -1.02 17.86
CA GLN A 247 23.34 0.15 18.08
C GLN A 247 22.75 1.49 17.64
N LEU A 248 21.63 1.53 16.92
CA LEU A 248 20.92 2.80 16.65
C LEU A 248 20.17 3.35 17.88
N GLY A 249 20.37 2.73 19.05
CA GLY A 249 19.76 3.10 20.32
C GLY A 249 20.65 3.84 21.32
N GLU A 250 21.97 3.90 21.15
CA GLU A 250 22.85 4.45 22.20
C GLU A 250 24.15 5.06 21.64
N ASP A 251 24.10 6.39 21.45
CA ASP A 251 25.23 7.34 21.32
C ASP A 251 25.67 7.81 19.91
N ASP A 252 24.83 8.65 19.28
CA ASP A 252 25.16 9.46 18.10
C ASP A 252 26.00 10.72 18.44
N THR A 253 27.14 10.60 19.11
CA THR A 253 28.03 11.76 19.37
C THR A 253 29.51 11.63 19.01
N GLU A 254 29.88 10.75 18.08
CA GLU A 254 31.24 10.78 17.49
C GLU A 254 31.23 10.84 15.97
N VAL A 255 31.24 12.07 15.44
CA VAL A 255 31.69 12.34 14.07
C VAL A 255 33.21 12.20 14.06
N GLY A 256 33.71 11.12 13.46
CA GLY A 256 35.13 10.91 13.20
C GLY A 256 35.71 12.10 12.44
N THR A 257 36.63 12.83 13.07
CA THR A 257 37.32 13.98 12.49
C THR A 257 38.61 13.55 11.81
N ASP A 258 38.52 12.72 10.78
CA ASP A 258 39.69 12.41 9.95
C ASP A 258 39.54 13.00 8.55
N ALA A 259 40.17 14.16 8.41
CA ALA A 259 40.40 14.87 7.17
C ALA A 259 41.43 14.13 6.31
N THR A 260 40.99 13.24 5.43
CA THR A 260 41.71 12.89 4.19
C THR A 260 40.77 12.25 3.16
N SER A 261 40.08 13.08 2.39
CA SER A 261 39.61 12.71 1.05
C SER A 261 39.87 13.93 0.16
N ALA A 262 40.73 13.75 -0.83
CA ALA A 262 40.99 14.77 -1.83
C ALA A 262 39.68 15.15 -2.54
N GLU A 263 39.50 16.44 -2.79
CA GLU A 263 38.43 16.99 -3.62
C GLU A 263 38.64 16.51 -5.06
N ASP A 264 38.10 15.33 -5.39
CA ASP A 264 37.78 15.00 -6.78
C ASP A 264 36.43 15.67 -7.09
N ASP A 265 36.51 16.66 -7.99
CA ASP A 265 35.38 17.30 -8.67
C ASP A 265 34.48 16.20 -9.27
N PRO A 266 33.29 15.93 -8.71
CA PRO A 266 32.37 14.98 -9.30
C PRO A 266 31.74 15.72 -10.48
N GLY A 267 32.41 15.68 -11.63
CA GLY A 267 31.79 16.04 -12.89
C GLY A 267 30.44 15.34 -12.99
N GLU A 268 29.43 16.09 -13.44
CA GLU A 268 28.03 15.69 -13.61
C GLU A 268 27.91 14.21 -14.01
N ILE A 269 27.69 13.35 -13.02
CA ILE A 269 27.43 11.94 -13.24
C ILE A 269 25.98 11.90 -13.70
N GLU A 270 25.75 11.92 -15.01
CA GLU A 270 24.45 11.49 -15.51
C GLU A 270 24.23 10.07 -14.98
N PRO A 271 23.18 9.80 -14.18
CA PRO A 271 22.97 8.49 -13.60
C PRO A 271 22.77 7.49 -14.73
N GLU A 272 23.80 6.70 -15.01
CA GLU A 272 23.74 5.64 -16.01
C GLU A 272 22.67 4.63 -15.55
N THR A 273 21.66 4.42 -16.39
CA THR A 273 20.58 3.47 -16.09
C THR A 273 21.17 2.08 -15.84
N ASP A 274 20.91 1.51 -14.67
CA ASP A 274 21.37 0.17 -14.31
C ASP A 274 20.91 -0.84 -15.38
N PRO A 275 21.84 -1.50 -16.10
CA PRO A 275 21.50 -2.43 -17.16
C PRO A 275 20.77 -3.67 -16.62
N VAL A 276 21.01 -4.07 -15.36
CA VAL A 276 20.31 -5.20 -14.70
C VAL A 276 18.86 -4.83 -14.48
N ARG A 277 18.60 -3.65 -13.91
CA ARG A 277 17.25 -3.10 -13.73
C ARG A 277 16.50 -2.98 -15.05
N THR A 278 17.14 -2.44 -16.07
CA THR A 278 16.55 -2.30 -17.41
C THR A 278 16.18 -3.66 -18.02
N ALA A 279 17.03 -4.67 -17.86
CA ALA A 279 16.74 -6.02 -18.33
C ALA A 279 15.58 -6.67 -17.57
N ALA A 280 15.53 -6.49 -16.25
CA ALA A 280 14.45 -6.99 -15.40
C ALA A 280 13.11 -6.33 -15.72
N ALA A 281 13.08 -5.00 -15.92
CA ALA A 281 11.89 -4.27 -16.37
C ALA A 281 11.36 -4.77 -17.72
N LYS A 282 12.26 -5.09 -18.66
CA LYS A 282 11.90 -5.69 -19.95
C LYS A 282 11.33 -7.10 -19.81
N ALA A 283 11.87 -7.91 -18.90
CA ALA A 283 11.36 -9.24 -18.61
C ALA A 283 9.93 -9.16 -18.02
N ALA A 284 9.72 -8.29 -17.02
CA ALA A 284 8.40 -8.04 -16.45
C ALA A 284 7.40 -7.52 -17.52
N ALA A 285 7.80 -6.56 -18.36
CA ALA A 285 6.97 -6.06 -19.46
C ALA A 285 6.62 -7.13 -20.51
N THR A 286 7.51 -8.10 -20.73
CA THR A 286 7.26 -9.25 -21.62
C THR A 286 6.23 -10.19 -20.99
N ALA A 287 6.39 -10.53 -19.71
CA ALA A 287 5.45 -11.34 -18.95
C ALA A 287 4.04 -10.71 -18.92
N ILE A 288 3.95 -9.40 -18.70
CA ILE A 288 2.68 -8.65 -18.75
C ILE A 288 2.05 -8.71 -20.15
N GLY A 289 2.86 -8.66 -21.21
CA GLY A 289 2.38 -8.88 -22.58
C GLY A 289 1.75 -10.25 -22.75
N GLN A 290 2.40 -11.31 -22.24
CA GLN A 290 1.86 -12.67 -22.28
C GLN A 290 0.54 -12.81 -21.49
N VAL A 291 0.43 -12.13 -20.34
CA VAL A 291 -0.82 -12.07 -19.57
C VAL A 291 -1.93 -11.42 -20.41
N ARG A 292 -1.65 -10.26 -21.04
CA ARG A 292 -2.62 -9.56 -21.91
C ARG A 292 -3.07 -10.43 -23.10
N ASP A 293 -2.17 -11.21 -23.68
CA ASP A 293 -2.48 -12.07 -24.82
C ASP A 293 -3.44 -13.21 -24.49
N HIS A 294 -3.51 -13.62 -23.21
CA HIS A 294 -4.41 -14.68 -22.74
C HIS A 294 -5.63 -14.16 -21.98
N LEU A 295 -5.67 -12.86 -21.65
CA LEU A 295 -6.73 -12.27 -20.85
C LEU A 295 -8.05 -12.21 -21.64
N PRO A 296 -9.15 -12.80 -21.12
CA PRO A 296 -10.46 -12.66 -21.75
C PRO A 296 -10.97 -11.21 -21.73
N ASP A 297 -11.79 -10.82 -22.72
CA ASP A 297 -12.40 -9.47 -22.78
C ASP A 297 -13.36 -9.16 -21.60
N THR A 298 -13.76 -10.20 -20.86
CA THR A 298 -14.61 -10.10 -19.67
C THR A 298 -13.83 -10.01 -18.36
N TRP A 299 -12.50 -10.05 -18.41
CA TRP A 299 -11.61 -10.02 -17.26
C TRP A 299 -10.87 -8.68 -17.15
N ARG A 300 -10.55 -8.30 -15.92
CA ARG A 300 -9.76 -7.09 -15.63
C ARG A 300 -8.31 -7.44 -15.31
N LEU A 301 -7.42 -6.48 -15.56
CA LEU A 301 -5.99 -6.60 -15.30
C LEU A 301 -5.52 -5.42 -14.44
N ILE A 302 -4.88 -5.76 -13.32
CA ILE A 302 -4.13 -4.85 -12.47
C ILE A 302 -2.65 -5.21 -12.59
N VAL A 303 -1.80 -4.23 -12.90
CA VAL A 303 -0.33 -4.36 -12.85
C VAL A 303 0.16 -3.38 -11.80
N ALA A 304 0.93 -3.84 -10.81
CA ALA A 304 1.36 -2.98 -9.72
C ALA A 304 2.78 -3.27 -9.24
N GLY A 305 3.52 -2.23 -8.86
CA GLY A 305 4.73 -2.41 -8.05
C GLY A 305 4.35 -2.67 -6.59
N VAL A 306 4.54 -3.91 -6.12
CA VAL A 306 3.98 -4.36 -4.82
C VAL A 306 4.94 -4.24 -3.63
N ALA A 307 6.20 -3.89 -3.89
CA ALA A 307 7.24 -3.76 -2.86
C ALA A 307 8.39 -2.85 -3.36
N ASP A 308 9.17 -2.31 -2.42
CA ASP A 308 10.33 -1.45 -2.72
C ASP A 308 11.56 -2.27 -3.15
N ALA A 309 11.67 -3.52 -2.69
CA ALA A 309 12.79 -4.45 -2.89
C ALA A 309 14.17 -3.98 -2.37
N SER A 310 14.34 -2.70 -2.01
CA SER A 310 15.47 -2.17 -1.23
C SER A 310 15.09 -0.83 -0.59
N ALA A 311 15.90 -0.33 0.34
CA ALA A 311 15.75 1.02 0.88
C ALA A 311 16.31 2.07 -0.11
N PRO A 312 15.77 3.31 -0.12
CA PRO A 312 14.62 3.80 0.65
C PRO A 312 13.28 3.42 -0.01
N GLY A 313 12.20 3.43 0.77
CA GLY A 313 10.86 3.19 0.24
C GLY A 313 10.34 4.30 -0.68
N SER A 314 9.52 3.95 -1.66
CA SER A 314 9.04 4.84 -2.71
C SER A 314 7.56 4.61 -3.05
N LEU A 315 7.00 5.45 -3.92
CA LEU A 315 5.69 5.19 -4.52
C LEU A 315 5.87 4.43 -5.82
N HIS A 316 5.02 3.42 -6.02
CA HIS A 316 5.06 2.52 -7.16
C HIS A 316 3.89 2.76 -8.13
N PRO A 317 4.04 2.49 -9.43
CA PRO A 317 2.94 2.56 -10.36
C PRO A 317 1.92 1.44 -10.08
N VAL A 318 0.64 1.78 -10.22
CA VAL A 318 -0.45 0.83 -10.44
C VAL A 318 -1.14 1.18 -11.76
N LEU A 319 -1.41 0.19 -12.59
CA LEU A 319 -2.07 0.29 -13.88
C LEU A 319 -3.28 -0.64 -13.86
N TYR A 320 -4.46 -0.12 -14.18
CA TYR A 320 -5.71 -0.87 -14.14
C TYR A 320 -6.43 -0.77 -15.49
N SER A 321 -6.85 -1.90 -16.03
CA SER A 321 -7.46 -1.98 -17.36
C SER A 321 -8.47 -3.14 -17.46
N GLY A 322 -9.27 -3.14 -18.52
CA GLY A 322 -10.28 -4.17 -18.78
C GLY A 322 -11.69 -3.59 -18.92
N PRO A 323 -12.73 -4.44 -18.95
CA PRO A 323 -14.11 -4.02 -19.16
C PRO A 323 -14.57 -3.03 -18.09
N GLY A 324 -15.12 -1.90 -18.55
CA GLY A 324 -15.62 -0.83 -17.69
C GLY A 324 -14.55 0.12 -17.14
N ILE A 325 -13.27 -0.09 -17.45
CA ILE A 325 -12.17 0.78 -17.00
C ILE A 325 -11.84 1.80 -18.10
N GLU A 326 -12.17 3.06 -17.84
CA GLU A 326 -11.85 4.17 -18.73
C GLU A 326 -10.43 4.71 -18.48
N PRO A 327 -9.77 5.31 -19.49
CA PRO A 327 -8.52 6.02 -19.29
C PRO A 327 -8.64 7.12 -18.23
N GLY A 328 -7.68 7.20 -17.30
CA GLY A 328 -7.70 8.23 -16.26
C GLY A 328 -6.84 7.97 -15.03
N GLY A 329 -7.19 8.62 -13.93
CA GLY A 329 -6.54 8.44 -12.63
C GLY A 329 -7.26 7.41 -11.76
N LEU A 330 -6.57 6.78 -10.82
CA LEU A 330 -7.22 6.02 -9.73
C LEU A 330 -7.28 6.87 -8.45
N THR A 331 -8.31 6.65 -7.66
CA THR A 331 -8.46 7.24 -6.32
C THR A 331 -9.00 6.19 -5.35
N SER A 332 -8.62 6.32 -4.08
CA SER A 332 -9.13 5.46 -3.01
C SER A 332 -9.54 6.31 -1.80
N ARG A 333 -10.57 5.85 -1.10
CA ARG A 333 -11.01 6.47 0.15
C ARG A 333 -10.01 6.28 1.29
N THR A 334 -9.08 5.33 1.18
CA THR A 334 -8.05 5.10 2.20
C THR A 334 -7.00 6.22 2.24
N THR A 335 -6.69 6.80 1.08
CA THR A 335 -5.75 7.92 0.95
C THR A 335 -6.47 9.27 1.02
N GLY A 336 -7.71 9.34 0.53
CA GLY A 336 -8.46 10.59 0.41
C GLY A 336 -7.83 11.60 -0.57
N ARG A 337 -6.96 11.11 -1.47
CA ARG A 337 -6.22 11.93 -2.45
C ARG A 337 -6.28 11.28 -3.82
N ASP A 338 -6.72 12.05 -4.81
CA ASP A 338 -6.76 11.62 -6.21
C ASP A 338 -5.36 11.32 -6.74
N GLY A 339 -5.23 10.25 -7.52
CA GLY A 339 -3.95 9.77 -8.03
C GLY A 339 -3.14 8.94 -7.04
N TYR A 340 -3.66 8.71 -5.82
CA TYR A 340 -2.98 7.95 -4.77
C TYR A 340 -3.82 6.79 -4.24
N ILE A 341 -3.22 5.61 -4.19
CA ILE A 341 -3.83 4.43 -3.55
C ILE A 341 -2.83 3.72 -2.63
N GLN A 342 -3.27 2.68 -1.92
CA GLN A 342 -2.45 1.82 -1.07
C GLN A 342 -2.46 0.39 -1.61
N LEU A 343 -1.41 -0.38 -1.31
CA LEU A 343 -1.32 -1.80 -1.69
C LEU A 343 -2.54 -2.62 -1.25
N THR A 344 -3.06 -2.34 -0.06
CA THR A 344 -4.25 -3.01 0.50
C THR A 344 -5.54 -2.71 -0.27
N ASP A 345 -5.59 -1.61 -1.03
CA ASP A 345 -6.73 -1.29 -1.90
C ASP A 345 -6.85 -2.29 -3.04
N LEU A 346 -5.75 -2.95 -3.45
CA LEU A 346 -5.79 -3.98 -4.50
C LEU A 346 -6.59 -5.21 -4.06
N THR A 347 -6.45 -5.61 -2.79
CA THR A 347 -7.23 -6.72 -2.19
C THR A 347 -8.72 -6.38 -2.19
N ALA A 348 -9.08 -5.20 -1.69
CA ALA A 348 -10.46 -4.74 -1.67
C ALA A 348 -11.05 -4.61 -3.08
N THR A 349 -10.23 -4.14 -4.04
CA THR A 349 -10.61 -4.06 -5.45
C THR A 349 -10.85 -5.45 -6.04
N ALA A 350 -9.99 -6.43 -5.76
CA ALA A 350 -10.15 -7.78 -6.27
C ALA A 350 -11.48 -8.40 -5.85
N LEU A 351 -11.81 -8.29 -4.55
CA LEU A 351 -13.08 -8.76 -3.99
C LEU A 351 -14.28 -8.05 -4.63
N ALA A 352 -14.21 -6.72 -4.78
CA ALA A 352 -15.28 -5.95 -5.42
C ALA A 352 -15.49 -6.34 -6.90
N VAL A 353 -14.41 -6.59 -7.65
CA VAL A 353 -14.50 -6.97 -9.07
C VAL A 353 -15.31 -8.26 -9.24
N VAL A 354 -15.07 -9.26 -8.39
CA VAL A 354 -15.76 -10.56 -8.46
C VAL A 354 -17.05 -10.60 -7.63
N GLY A 355 -17.47 -9.47 -7.05
CA GLY A 355 -18.71 -9.35 -6.29
C GLY A 355 -18.69 -10.03 -4.93
N ALA A 356 -17.52 -10.30 -4.37
CA ALA A 356 -17.36 -10.87 -3.03
C ALA A 356 -17.42 -9.77 -1.95
N ASP A 357 -17.94 -10.14 -0.77
CA ASP A 357 -17.98 -9.24 0.38
C ASP A 357 -16.55 -8.90 0.86
N ILE A 358 -16.32 -7.64 1.20
CA ILE A 358 -15.03 -7.17 1.73
C ILE A 358 -15.06 -7.35 3.26
N PRO A 359 -14.27 -8.28 3.83
CA PRO A 359 -14.30 -8.53 5.26
C PRO A 359 -13.69 -7.36 6.04
N ALA A 360 -14.09 -7.20 7.30
CA ALA A 360 -13.60 -6.12 8.15
C ALA A 360 -12.09 -6.20 8.48
N THR A 361 -11.44 -7.33 8.17
CA THR A 361 -9.99 -7.51 8.27
C THR A 361 -9.22 -6.83 7.14
N VAL A 362 -9.89 -6.49 6.04
CA VAL A 362 -9.29 -5.75 4.92
C VAL A 362 -9.42 -4.24 5.21
N ALA A 363 -8.29 -3.57 5.35
CA ALA A 363 -8.24 -2.12 5.58
C ALA A 363 -8.27 -1.28 4.30
N GLY A 364 -8.01 -1.90 3.15
CA GLY A 364 -8.14 -1.27 1.84
C GLY A 364 -9.58 -0.88 1.49
N ALA A 365 -9.73 -0.08 0.44
CA ALA A 365 -11.02 0.17 -0.20
C ALA A 365 -10.92 -0.06 -1.72
N PRO A 366 -12.01 -0.50 -2.39
CA PRO A 366 -12.01 -0.64 -3.84
C PRO A 366 -11.65 0.69 -4.50
N VAL A 367 -10.74 0.64 -5.47
CA VAL A 367 -10.31 1.84 -6.20
C VAL A 367 -11.42 2.32 -7.13
N THR A 368 -11.51 3.62 -7.33
CA THR A 368 -12.44 4.24 -8.28
C THR A 368 -11.64 4.92 -9.40
N VAL A 369 -12.16 4.82 -10.62
CA VAL A 369 -11.59 5.48 -11.80
C VAL A 369 -12.10 6.91 -11.89
N LEU A 370 -11.17 7.86 -11.99
CA LEU A 370 -11.41 9.25 -12.35
C LEU A 370 -11.11 9.39 -13.85
N ALA A 371 -12.14 9.16 -14.67
CA ALA A 371 -12.01 9.21 -16.11
C ALA A 371 -11.53 10.58 -16.60
N ASP A 372 -10.52 10.58 -17.46
CA ASP A 372 -9.93 11.76 -18.07
C ASP A 372 -9.76 11.52 -19.57
N PRO A 373 -10.56 12.17 -20.44
CA PRO A 373 -10.46 12.01 -21.90
C PRO A 373 -9.11 12.43 -22.48
N ASP A 374 -8.36 13.29 -21.78
CA ASP A 374 -7.04 13.77 -22.19
C ASP A 374 -5.90 12.95 -21.55
N HIS A 375 -6.22 11.81 -20.91
CA HIS A 375 -5.25 10.93 -20.28
C HIS A 375 -4.25 10.37 -21.29
N THR A 376 -2.97 10.39 -20.94
CA THR A 376 -1.89 9.85 -21.76
C THR A 376 -0.84 9.19 -20.88
N ALA A 377 -0.15 8.19 -21.42
CA ALA A 377 0.94 7.52 -20.74
C ALA A 377 2.04 8.50 -20.27
N ALA A 378 2.42 9.45 -21.13
CA ALA A 378 3.43 10.45 -20.81
C ALA A 378 3.01 11.33 -19.61
N ALA A 379 1.75 11.77 -19.56
CA ALA A 379 1.24 12.55 -18.44
C ALA A 379 1.13 11.71 -17.15
N ALA A 380 0.73 10.44 -17.26
CA ALA A 380 0.68 9.50 -16.14
C ALA A 380 2.06 9.28 -15.52
N VAL A 381 3.05 8.94 -16.34
CA VAL A 381 4.44 8.71 -15.91
C VAL A 381 5.07 9.97 -15.33
N ALA A 382 4.88 11.13 -15.96
CA ALA A 382 5.39 12.40 -15.44
C ALA A 382 4.77 12.76 -14.09
N ARG A 383 3.45 12.56 -13.92
CA ARG A 383 2.74 12.79 -12.66
C ARG A 383 3.23 11.85 -11.57
N GLY A 384 3.26 10.55 -11.85
CA GLY A 384 3.71 9.54 -10.90
C GLY A 384 5.16 9.75 -10.46
N SER A 385 6.05 10.09 -11.39
CA SER A 385 7.46 10.41 -11.09
C SER A 385 7.59 11.65 -10.19
N ASP A 386 6.82 12.71 -10.47
CA ASP A 386 6.79 13.91 -9.63
C ASP A 386 6.22 13.64 -8.24
N GLU A 387 5.19 12.80 -8.15
CA GLU A 387 4.58 12.36 -6.89
C GLU A 387 5.54 11.53 -6.04
N THR A 388 6.32 10.64 -6.67
CA THR A 388 7.40 9.89 -6.01
C THR A 388 8.50 10.83 -5.52
N ALA A 389 8.94 11.79 -6.34
CA ALA A 389 9.94 12.78 -5.95
C ALA A 389 9.46 13.67 -4.78
N ALA A 390 8.21 14.12 -4.83
CA ALA A 390 7.59 14.87 -3.74
C ALA A 390 7.51 14.04 -2.45
N SER A 391 7.20 12.75 -2.55
CA SER A 391 7.17 11.83 -1.42
C SER A 391 8.55 11.67 -0.78
N ALA A 392 9.59 11.46 -1.60
CA ALA A 392 10.97 11.34 -1.15
C ALA A 392 11.46 12.61 -0.44
N ALA A 393 11.27 13.78 -1.06
CA ALA A 393 11.65 15.05 -0.46
C ALA A 393 10.93 15.30 0.89
N ASN A 394 9.64 14.96 0.98
CA ASN A 394 8.91 15.05 2.25
C ASN A 394 9.46 14.08 3.30
N ALA A 395 9.87 12.87 2.91
CA ALA A 395 10.45 11.88 3.82
C ALA A 395 11.78 12.40 4.42
N ASP A 396 12.60 13.08 3.63
CA ASP A 396 13.89 13.62 4.08
C ASP A 396 13.74 14.77 5.09
N VAL A 397 12.76 15.66 4.87
CA VAL A 397 12.58 16.86 5.71
C VAL A 397 11.72 16.59 6.94
N SER A 398 10.80 15.62 6.87
CA SER A 398 9.81 15.36 7.93
C SER A 398 10.43 15.13 9.31
N PRO A 399 11.47 14.28 9.50
CA PRO A 399 12.05 14.05 10.82
C PRO A 399 12.54 15.35 11.47
N ASN A 400 13.33 16.14 10.75
CA ASN A 400 13.88 17.41 11.24
C ASN A 400 12.78 18.42 11.55
N PHE A 401 11.73 18.47 10.71
CA PHE A 401 10.58 19.33 10.94
C PHE A 401 9.85 18.96 12.24
N TYR A 402 9.50 17.68 12.44
CA TYR A 402 8.76 17.24 13.62
C TYR A 402 9.58 17.31 14.91
N TRP A 403 10.89 17.02 14.86
CA TRP A 403 11.79 17.22 15.99
C TRP A 403 11.88 18.70 16.38
N THR A 404 12.10 19.58 15.41
CA THR A 404 12.14 21.03 15.65
C THR A 404 10.82 21.54 16.22
N LEU A 405 9.69 21.13 15.62
CA LEU A 405 8.36 21.49 16.10
C LEU A 405 8.13 21.03 17.55
N SER A 406 8.55 19.81 17.88
CA SER A 406 8.39 19.24 19.22
C SER A 406 9.24 19.97 20.25
N PHE A 407 10.53 20.17 19.99
CA PHE A 407 11.42 20.89 20.92
C PHE A 407 11.00 22.34 21.12
N VAL A 408 10.66 23.06 20.04
CA VAL A 408 10.17 24.43 20.12
C VAL A 408 8.84 24.47 20.87
N GLY A 409 7.94 23.50 20.63
CA GLY A 409 6.66 23.41 21.33
C GLY A 409 6.81 23.19 22.83
N VAL A 410 7.69 22.27 23.24
CA VAL A 410 8.02 22.06 24.66
C VAL A 410 8.62 23.33 25.27
N ALA A 411 9.58 23.97 24.60
CA ALA A 411 10.18 25.21 25.08
C ALA A 411 9.15 26.34 25.24
N VAL A 412 8.22 26.48 24.29
CA VAL A 412 7.11 27.44 24.34
C VAL A 412 6.16 27.12 25.51
N MET A 413 5.84 25.85 25.75
CA MET A 413 4.99 25.44 26.87
C MET A 413 5.67 25.68 28.23
N LEU A 414 6.96 25.37 28.37
CA LEU A 414 7.73 25.65 29.58
C LEU A 414 7.84 27.16 29.84
N LEU A 415 8.11 27.96 28.81
CA LEU A 415 8.13 29.42 28.90
C LEU A 415 6.75 29.96 29.31
N ALA A 416 5.67 29.49 28.68
CA ALA A 416 4.33 29.91 29.03
C ALA A 416 3.98 29.57 30.49
N ALA A 417 4.31 28.37 30.96
CA ALA A 417 4.12 27.96 32.35
C ALA A 417 4.89 28.87 33.31
N HIS A 418 6.16 29.16 33.01
CA HIS A 418 6.99 30.08 33.80
C HIS A 418 6.39 31.49 33.87
N LEU A 419 5.94 32.04 32.73
CA LEU A 419 5.34 33.38 32.64
C LEU A 419 3.97 33.49 33.33
N VAL A 420 3.21 32.39 33.43
CA VAL A 420 1.90 32.36 34.11
C VAL A 420 2.04 32.32 35.64
N VAL A 421 3.08 31.64 36.15
CA VAL A 421 3.47 31.63 37.57
C VAL A 421 4.11 32.95 37.99
N GLY A 422 4.73 33.67 37.06
CA GLY A 422 5.32 34.99 37.27
C GLY A 422 4.33 36.16 37.42
N PRO A 423 4.84 37.41 37.42
CA PRO A 423 4.02 38.62 37.57
C PRO A 423 2.92 38.76 36.51
N ASP A 424 1.72 39.22 36.90
CA ASP A 424 0.53 39.36 36.04
C ASP A 424 0.78 40.09 34.71
N ARG A 425 1.76 40.99 34.66
CA ARG A 425 2.14 41.73 33.43
C ARG A 425 2.58 40.81 32.27
N PHE A 426 3.10 39.62 32.56
CA PHE A 426 3.62 38.70 31.53
C PHE A 426 2.57 37.73 30.98
N ARG A 427 1.39 37.68 31.59
CA ARG A 427 0.30 36.78 31.14
C ARG A 427 -0.21 37.11 29.74
N ARG A 428 -0.20 38.38 29.34
CA ARG A 428 -0.52 38.80 27.97
C ARG A 428 0.49 38.26 26.96
N THR A 429 1.78 38.35 27.28
CA THR A 429 2.87 37.85 26.43
C THR A 429 2.79 36.33 26.28
N ALA A 430 2.59 35.60 27.38
CA ALA A 430 2.42 34.14 27.34
C ALA A 430 1.27 33.72 26.41
N ARG A 431 0.11 34.40 26.54
CA ARG A 431 -1.04 34.17 25.65
C ARG A 431 -0.70 34.42 24.18
N THR A 432 -0.03 35.51 23.86
CA THR A 432 0.35 35.84 22.47
C THR A 432 1.31 34.79 21.89
N VAL A 433 2.31 34.34 22.66
CA VAL A 433 3.26 33.31 22.21
C VAL A 433 2.56 31.98 21.96
N CYS A 434 1.67 31.53 22.86
CA CYS A 434 0.92 30.29 22.65
C CYS A 434 0.00 30.37 21.41
N ILE A 435 -0.65 31.52 21.19
CA ILE A 435 -1.49 31.71 19.99
C ILE A 435 -0.61 31.69 18.73
N ALA A 436 0.54 32.37 18.73
CA ALA A 436 1.45 32.35 17.60
C ALA A 436 1.96 30.94 17.29
N PHE A 437 2.37 30.18 18.32
CA PHE A 437 2.82 28.80 18.15
C PHE A 437 1.70 27.87 17.67
N SER A 438 0.45 28.10 18.07
CA SER A 438 -0.70 27.32 17.58
C SER A 438 -0.96 27.46 16.07
N ALA A 439 -0.39 28.48 15.41
CA ALA A 439 -0.46 28.64 13.96
C ALA A 439 0.60 27.82 13.20
N VAL A 440 1.62 27.27 13.89
CA VAL A 440 2.74 26.56 13.25
C VAL A 440 2.30 25.28 12.53
N PRO A 441 1.41 24.41 13.06
CA PRO A 441 0.93 23.24 12.32
C PRO A 441 0.21 23.62 11.02
N VAL A 442 -0.60 24.68 11.04
CA VAL A 442 -1.31 25.19 9.85
C VAL A 442 -0.31 25.77 8.84
N ALA A 443 0.71 26.49 9.30
CA ALA A 443 1.78 26.99 8.46
C ALA A 443 2.60 25.85 7.84
N GLY A 444 2.82 24.74 8.57
CA GLY A 444 3.47 23.54 8.05
C GLY A 444 2.69 22.91 6.91
N ILE A 445 1.37 22.76 7.04
CA ILE A 445 0.50 22.31 5.94
C ILE A 445 0.58 23.27 4.75
N ALA A 446 0.52 24.58 5.01
CA ALA A 446 0.61 25.59 3.95
C ALA A 446 1.98 25.61 3.25
N ALA A 447 3.07 25.28 3.95
CA ALA A 447 4.41 25.18 3.39
C ALA A 447 4.54 24.01 2.40
N GLY A 448 3.68 23.00 2.50
CA GLY A 448 3.60 21.89 1.54
C GLY A 448 2.83 22.21 0.25
N ILE A 449 2.19 23.39 0.13
CA ILE A 449 1.41 23.77 -1.07
C ILE A 449 2.32 24.10 -2.27
N PRO A 450 3.38 24.91 -2.13
CA PRO A 450 4.30 25.16 -3.23
C PRO A 450 5.12 23.89 -3.56
N PRO A 451 5.43 23.63 -4.83
CA PRO A 451 6.22 22.47 -5.25
C PRO A 451 7.73 22.70 -4.99
N TRP A 452 8.10 22.86 -3.73
CA TRP A 452 9.47 23.21 -3.31
C TRP A 452 10.49 22.11 -3.65
N TRP A 453 10.06 20.85 -3.76
CA TRP A 453 10.91 19.73 -4.18
C TRP A 453 11.40 19.83 -5.64
N ARG A 454 10.82 20.74 -6.44
CA ARG A 454 11.26 21.03 -7.81
C ARG A 454 12.24 22.20 -7.89
N ALA A 455 12.54 22.86 -6.77
CA ALA A 455 13.48 23.98 -6.78
C ALA A 455 14.91 23.43 -6.82
N ASP A 456 15.74 23.97 -7.71
CA ASP A 456 17.17 23.68 -7.73
C ASP A 456 17.76 24.02 -6.35
N HIS A 457 18.53 23.09 -5.78
CA HIS A 457 19.18 23.23 -4.46
C HIS A 457 20.70 23.33 -4.62
#